data_AF-C6TF93-F1
#
_entry.id   AF-C6TF93-F1
#
_cell.length_a   1.000
_cell.length_b   1.000
_cell.length_c   1.000
_cell.angle_alpha   90.00
_cell.angle_beta   90.00
_cell.angle_gamma   90.00
#
_symmetry.space_group_name_H-M   'P 1'
#
loop_
_entity.id
_entity.type
_entity.pdbx_description
1 polymer ?
#
loop_
_entity_poly.entity_id
_entity_poly.type
_entity_poly.pdbx_seq_one_letter_code
_entity_poly.pdbx_strand_id
1 'polypeptide(L)'
;MKQLLLEPCFIFILLVISVTNTPTCLCVDDASYTNCSNAFSCGNNNFNLKYPFWGENRGNYCGGGPNLESEKLTCEAQVPKITINLIKYRVLGWENTSQILKVARDDYWDNNNICVNGDRNSTFDNSPFQ
;
A
#
# COMPACT_ATOMS: atom_id res chain seq x y z
N MET A 1 60.73 -18.75 -15.10
CA MET A 1 59.39 -18.38 -14.60
C MET A 1 59.13 -16.95 -15.04
N LYS A 2 58.17 -16.71 -15.94
CA LYS A 2 57.82 -15.35 -16.39
C LYS A 2 56.86 -14.77 -15.38
N GLN A 3 57.29 -13.73 -14.68
CA GLN A 3 56.43 -12.98 -13.77
C GLN A 3 55.49 -12.13 -14.63
N LEU A 4 54.21 -12.48 -14.67
CA LEU A 4 53.19 -11.61 -15.25
C LEU A 4 53.09 -10.37 -14.35
N LEU A 5 53.72 -9.28 -14.77
CA LEU A 5 53.48 -7.97 -14.19
C LEU A 5 52.13 -7.49 -14.73
N LEU A 6 51.12 -7.53 -13.87
CA LEU A 6 49.80 -7.00 -14.16
C LEU A 6 49.93 -5.47 -14.17
N GLU A 7 50.04 -4.88 -15.36
CA GLU A 7 50.19 -3.44 -15.53
C GLU A 7 49.13 -2.67 -14.73
N PRO A 8 49.47 -1.54 -14.08
CA PRO A 8 48.52 -0.76 -13.28
C PRO A 8 47.28 -0.33 -14.09
N CYS A 9 47.42 -0.19 -15.41
CA CYS A 9 46.31 0.06 -16.31
C CYS A 9 45.31 -1.11 -16.37
N PHE A 10 45.80 -2.35 -16.34
CA PHE A 10 44.96 -3.56 -16.34
C PHE A 10 44.18 -3.70 -15.03
N ILE A 11 44.81 -3.39 -13.90
CA ILE A 11 44.15 -3.34 -12.58
C ILE A 11 43.05 -2.28 -12.58
N PHE A 12 43.33 -1.10 -13.12
CA PHE A 12 42.34 -0.01 -13.22
C PHE A 12 41.14 -0.40 -14.09
N ILE A 13 41.37 -1.05 -15.23
CA ILE A 13 40.31 -1.55 -16.11
C ILE A 13 39.44 -2.59 -15.39
N LEU A 14 40.05 -3.54 -14.68
CA LEU A 14 39.32 -4.55 -13.90
C LEU A 14 38.47 -3.91 -12.79
N LEU A 15 39.00 -2.88 -12.12
CA LEU A 15 38.26 -2.13 -11.10
C LEU A 15 37.05 -1.41 -11.70
N VAL A 16 37.22 -0.69 -12.82
CA VAL A 16 36.11 -0.01 -13.50
C VAL A 16 35.03 -1.01 -13.93
N ILE A 17 35.41 -2.14 -14.51
CA ILE A 17 34.47 -3.21 -14.90
C ILE A 17 33.73 -3.76 -13.68
N SER A 18 34.40 -3.94 -12.54
CA SER A 18 33.77 -4.42 -11.31
C SER A 18 32.74 -3.44 -10.75
N VAL A 19 32.97 -2.13 -10.84
CA VAL A 19 32.02 -1.10 -10.40
C VAL A 19 30.83 -0.99 -11.36
N THR A 20 31.01 -1.25 -12.66
CA THR A 20 29.88 -1.20 -13.62
C THR A 20 28.96 -2.43 -13.57
N ASN A 21 29.41 -3.54 -12.97
CA ASN A 21 28.61 -4.77 -12.87
C ASN A 21 27.79 -4.86 -11.56
N THR A 22 27.87 -3.86 -10.68
CA THR A 22 27.00 -3.82 -9.51
C THR A 22 25.60 -3.34 -9.92
N PRO A 23 24.53 -4.10 -9.63
CA PRO A 23 23.17 -3.65 -9.85
C PRO A 23 22.93 -2.30 -9.18
N THR A 24 22.42 -1.31 -9.92
CA THR A 24 22.14 0.03 -9.40
C THR A 24 20.97 0.05 -8.41
N CYS A 25 20.11 -0.97 -8.42
CA CYS A 25 19.21 -1.32 -7.32
C CYS A 25 19.24 -2.81 -7.02
N LEU A 26 19.24 -3.15 -5.73
CA LEU A 26 18.74 -4.44 -5.23
C LEU A 26 17.21 -4.35 -5.11
N CYS A 27 16.57 -4.02 -6.22
CA CYS A 27 15.13 -4.16 -6.38
C CYS A 27 14.89 -5.66 -6.54
N VAL A 28 14.64 -6.34 -5.42
CA VAL A 28 14.09 -7.69 -5.49
C VAL A 28 12.70 -7.54 -6.12
N ASP A 29 12.45 -8.24 -7.22
CA ASP A 29 11.09 -8.52 -7.70
C ASP A 29 10.41 -9.42 -6.66
N ASP A 30 10.16 -8.84 -5.49
CA ASP A 30 9.53 -9.55 -4.40
C ASP A 30 8.05 -9.68 -4.78
N ALA A 31 7.54 -10.90 -4.73
CA ALA A 31 6.13 -11.17 -4.98
C ALA A 31 5.22 -10.29 -4.10
N SER A 32 5.71 -9.86 -2.94
CA SER A 32 5.04 -8.86 -2.08
C SER A 32 4.86 -7.51 -2.78
N TYR A 33 5.88 -6.96 -3.44
CA TYR A 33 5.74 -5.68 -4.16
C TYR A 33 4.72 -5.79 -5.29
N THR A 34 4.80 -6.88 -6.06
CA THR A 34 3.85 -7.15 -7.15
C THR A 34 2.42 -7.26 -6.61
N ASN A 35 2.21 -7.92 -5.47
CA ASN A 35 0.91 -8.00 -4.83
C ASN A 35 0.38 -6.60 -4.45
N CYS A 36 1.23 -5.74 -3.88
CA CYS A 36 0.84 -4.40 -3.48
C CYS A 36 0.53 -3.44 -4.64
N SER A 37 1.01 -3.75 -5.85
CA SER A 37 0.70 -2.98 -7.06
C SER A 37 -0.72 -3.25 -7.60
N ASN A 38 -1.33 -4.38 -7.22
CA ASN A 38 -2.68 -4.73 -7.63
C ASN A 38 -3.70 -3.78 -7.00
N ALA A 39 -4.72 -3.42 -7.77
CA ALA A 39 -5.86 -2.68 -7.23
C ALA A 39 -6.70 -3.56 -6.31
N PHE A 40 -7.25 -2.95 -5.26
CA PHE A 40 -8.32 -3.52 -4.48
C PHE A 40 -9.58 -3.72 -5.35
N SER A 41 -10.26 -4.85 -5.16
CA SER A 41 -11.46 -5.22 -5.92
C SER A 41 -12.62 -5.57 -4.98
N CYS A 42 -13.79 -4.98 -5.21
CA CYS A 42 -15.00 -5.30 -4.46
C CYS A 42 -16.28 -5.02 -5.27
N GLY A 43 -17.01 -6.08 -5.61
CA GLY A 43 -18.18 -6.00 -6.48
C GLY A 43 -17.89 -5.27 -7.79
N ASN A 44 -18.83 -4.44 -8.22
CA ASN A 44 -18.69 -3.65 -9.45
C ASN A 44 -17.93 -2.33 -9.24
N ASN A 45 -17.41 -2.08 -8.03
CA ASN A 45 -16.67 -0.85 -7.73
C ASN A 45 -15.21 -1.03 -8.14
N ASN A 46 -14.73 -0.17 -9.04
CA ASN A 46 -13.33 -0.13 -9.44
C ASN A 46 -12.74 1.26 -9.16
N PHE A 47 -12.35 1.48 -7.90
CA PHE A 47 -11.72 2.73 -7.49
C PHE A 47 -10.21 2.78 -7.80
N ASN A 48 -9.62 1.70 -8.30
CA ASN A 48 -8.18 1.59 -8.54
C ASN A 48 -7.34 1.92 -7.29
N LEU A 49 -7.83 1.54 -6.10
CA LEU A 49 -7.14 1.75 -4.82
C LEU A 49 -5.95 0.80 -4.69
N LYS A 50 -4.74 1.35 -4.64
CA LYS A 50 -3.45 0.61 -4.61
C LYS A 50 -2.71 0.91 -3.31
N TYR A 51 -1.38 0.79 -3.30
CA TYR A 51 -0.54 1.20 -2.17
C TYR A 51 -0.89 2.64 -1.78
N PRO A 52 -0.98 2.98 -0.48
CA PRO A 52 -0.62 2.19 0.71
C PRO A 52 -1.79 1.42 1.35
N PHE A 53 -2.90 1.20 0.65
CA PHE A 53 -4.01 0.44 1.24
C PHE A 53 -3.71 -1.05 1.27
N TRP A 54 -4.33 -1.81 2.18
CA TRP A 54 -4.20 -3.26 2.26
C TRP A 54 -5.57 -3.90 2.57
N GLY A 55 -5.68 -5.23 2.44
CA GLY A 55 -6.93 -5.96 2.67
C GLY A 55 -7.44 -6.68 1.42
N GLU A 56 -8.40 -7.58 1.63
CA GLU A 56 -8.93 -8.51 0.61
C GLU A 56 -7.82 -9.25 -0.16
N ASN A 57 -7.56 -8.87 -1.40
CA ASN A 57 -6.56 -9.49 -2.28
C ASN A 57 -5.12 -9.06 -1.96
N ARG A 58 -4.90 -8.23 -0.92
CA ARG A 58 -3.61 -7.60 -0.61
C ARG A 58 -3.19 -7.88 0.84
N GLY A 59 -1.99 -8.43 1.00
CA GLY A 59 -1.43 -8.74 2.32
C GLY A 59 -1.21 -7.48 3.17
N ASN A 60 -1.15 -7.65 4.49
CA ASN A 60 -0.91 -6.54 5.43
C ASN A 60 0.42 -5.81 5.18
N TYR A 61 1.42 -6.44 4.59
CA TYR A 61 2.67 -5.80 4.20
C TYR A 61 2.51 -4.68 3.15
N CYS A 62 1.33 -4.55 2.51
CA CYS A 62 1.05 -3.50 1.52
C CYS A 62 0.70 -2.13 2.10
N GLY A 63 0.70 -2.01 3.43
CA GLY A 63 0.44 -0.75 4.14
C GLY A 63 -0.45 -0.93 5.38
N GLY A 64 -0.53 -2.14 5.92
CA GLY A 64 -0.94 -2.36 7.28
C GLY A 64 0.04 -1.68 8.21
N GLY A 65 -0.44 -0.67 8.93
CA GLY A 65 0.31 -0.03 10.00
C GLY A 65 0.56 -0.98 11.18
N PRO A 66 1.14 -0.48 12.29
CA PRO A 66 1.35 -1.28 13.50
C PRO A 66 0.05 -1.87 14.05
N ASN A 67 -1.08 -1.23 13.76
CA ASN A 67 -2.41 -1.71 14.09
C ASN A 67 -3.05 -2.40 12.87
N LEU A 68 -2.85 -3.71 12.75
CA LEU A 68 -3.39 -4.52 11.65
C LEU A 68 -4.94 -4.57 11.56
N GLU A 69 -5.67 -3.96 12.48
CA GLU A 69 -7.14 -3.86 12.41
C GLU A 69 -7.60 -2.46 11.98
N SER A 70 -6.68 -1.48 11.96
CA SER A 70 -6.94 -0.16 11.43
C SER A 70 -6.48 -0.08 9.97
N GLU A 71 -7.17 0.73 9.18
CA GLU A 71 -6.96 0.99 7.75
C GLU A 71 -7.15 -0.22 6.82
N LYS A 72 -7.65 -1.36 7.32
CA LYS A 72 -7.98 -2.53 6.49
C LYS A 72 -9.14 -2.22 5.54
N LEU A 73 -8.94 -2.48 4.25
CA LEU A 73 -10.03 -2.56 3.28
C LEU A 73 -10.76 -3.92 3.39
N THR A 74 -12.08 -3.88 3.44
CA THR A 74 -12.94 -5.08 3.41
C THR A 74 -13.99 -4.96 2.32
N CYS A 75 -14.45 -6.10 1.81
CA CYS A 75 -15.57 -6.19 0.88
C CYS A 75 -16.75 -6.90 1.54
N GLU A 76 -17.69 -6.13 2.08
CA GLU A 76 -18.83 -6.66 2.82
C GLU A 76 -20.11 -6.50 1.99
N ALA A 77 -20.75 -7.62 1.64
CA ALA A 77 -21.95 -7.62 0.80
C ALA A 77 -21.77 -6.81 -0.50
N GLN A 78 -20.61 -6.96 -1.16
CA GLN A 78 -20.21 -6.22 -2.37
C GLN A 78 -20.06 -4.70 -2.17
N VAL A 79 -20.02 -4.23 -0.91
CA VAL A 79 -19.75 -2.83 -0.57
C VAL A 79 -18.32 -2.70 -0.05
N PRO A 80 -17.49 -1.85 -0.68
CA PRO A 80 -16.13 -1.60 -0.24
C PRO A 80 -16.13 -0.75 1.02
N LYS A 81 -15.38 -1.19 2.03
CA LYS A 81 -15.30 -0.52 3.33
C LYS A 81 -13.86 -0.40 3.80
N ILE A 82 -13.61 0.58 4.66
CA ILE A 82 -12.36 0.78 5.37
C ILE A 82 -12.66 1.00 6.85
N THR A 83 -11.87 0.39 7.73
CA THR A 83 -11.94 0.66 9.17
C THR A 83 -10.91 1.72 9.51
N ILE A 84 -11.32 2.82 10.14
CA ILE A 84 -10.41 3.88 10.63
C ILE A 84 -10.75 4.09 12.10
N ASN A 85 -9.78 3.92 13.00
CA ASN A 85 -9.98 4.06 14.44
C ASN A 85 -11.23 3.30 14.95
N LEU A 86 -11.34 2.01 14.61
CA LEU A 86 -12.42 1.09 15.00
C LEU A 86 -13.81 1.48 14.48
N ILE A 87 -13.88 2.46 13.59
CA ILE A 87 -15.11 2.89 12.94
C ILE A 87 -15.05 2.43 11.49
N LYS A 88 -16.15 1.83 11.01
CA LYS A 88 -16.25 1.36 9.64
C LYS A 88 -16.85 2.44 8.74
N TYR A 89 -16.23 2.65 7.60
CA TYR A 89 -16.68 3.58 6.57
C TYR A 89 -16.85 2.85 5.25
N ARG A 90 -17.87 3.22 4.48
CA ARG A 90 -18.03 2.89 3.06
C ARG A 90 -17.11 3.75 2.24
N VAL A 91 -16.40 3.14 1.30
CA VAL A 91 -15.63 3.86 0.29
C VAL A 91 -16.59 4.36 -0.79
N LEU A 92 -16.61 5.67 -0.99
CA LEU A 92 -17.45 6.34 -1.99
C LEU A 92 -16.66 6.67 -3.26
N GLY A 93 -15.34 6.82 -3.15
CA GLY A 93 -14.50 7.08 -4.31
C GLY A 93 -13.04 7.33 -3.97
N TRP A 94 -12.23 7.31 -5.02
CA TRP A 94 -10.81 7.65 -5.00
C TRP A 94 -10.56 8.69 -6.09
N GLU A 95 -9.93 9.82 -5.73
CA GLU A 95 -9.43 10.78 -6.70
C GLU A 95 -7.90 10.68 -6.74
N ASN A 96 -7.39 10.18 -7.87
CA ASN A 96 -5.99 9.80 -8.01
C ASN A 96 -5.04 10.99 -8.12
N THR A 97 -5.49 12.14 -8.60
CA THR A 97 -4.63 13.31 -8.84
C THR A 97 -4.27 14.02 -7.52
N SER A 98 -5.28 14.17 -6.67
CA SER A 98 -5.24 14.82 -5.36
C SER A 98 -5.04 13.84 -4.21
N GLN A 99 -5.03 12.53 -4.51
CA GLN A 99 -4.86 11.46 -3.53
C GLN A 99 -5.94 11.50 -2.43
N ILE A 100 -7.20 11.75 -2.82
CA ILE A 100 -8.32 11.89 -1.88
C ILE A 100 -9.17 10.61 -1.87
N LEU A 101 -9.21 9.95 -0.72
CA LEU A 101 -10.17 8.88 -0.42
C LEU A 101 -11.45 9.48 0.17
N LYS A 102 -12.57 9.34 -0.54
CA LYS A 102 -13.90 9.77 -0.07
C LYS A 102 -14.58 8.62 0.62
N VAL A 103 -15.02 8.84 1.86
CA VAL A 103 -15.69 7.82 2.67
C VAL A 103 -16.90 8.38 3.41
N ALA A 104 -17.84 7.50 3.75
CA ALA A 104 -18.95 7.80 4.65
C ALA A 104 -19.10 6.70 5.68
N ARG A 105 -19.43 7.07 6.91
CA ARG A 105 -19.72 6.15 8.01
C ARG A 105 -20.75 5.10 7.61
N ASP A 106 -20.42 3.82 7.80
CA ASP A 106 -21.26 2.70 7.39
C ASP A 106 -22.51 2.53 8.27
N ASP A 107 -22.41 2.93 9.54
CA ASP A 107 -23.50 2.84 10.52
C ASP A 107 -24.61 3.87 10.33
N TYR A 108 -24.37 4.95 9.58
CA TYR A 108 -25.42 5.88 9.13
C TYR A 108 -26.10 5.45 7.82
N TRP A 109 -25.72 4.30 7.24
CA TRP A 109 -26.25 3.88 5.95
C TRP A 109 -27.66 3.28 6.01
N ASP A 110 -28.02 2.66 7.13
CA ASP A 110 -29.36 2.12 7.32
C ASP A 110 -30.33 3.26 7.69
N ASN A 111 -31.37 3.43 6.87
CA ASN A 111 -32.41 4.46 7.06
C ASN A 111 -33.17 4.31 8.38
N ASN A 112 -33.09 3.14 9.02
CA ASN A 112 -33.70 2.90 10.33
C ASN A 112 -32.85 3.42 11.52
N ASN A 113 -31.62 3.91 11.28
CA ASN A 113 -30.67 4.20 12.35
C ASN A 113 -29.86 5.50 12.13
N ILE A 114 -30.52 6.55 11.62
CA ILE A 114 -29.92 7.87 11.36
C ILE A 114 -29.32 8.48 12.65
N CYS A 115 -29.84 8.11 13.82
CA CYS A 115 -29.28 8.48 15.12
C CYS A 115 -28.59 7.27 15.75
N VAL A 116 -27.32 7.06 15.43
CA VAL A 116 -26.53 5.98 16.04
C VAL A 116 -26.29 6.32 17.51
N ASN A 117 -26.66 5.42 18.42
CA ASN A 117 -26.41 5.61 19.85
C ASN A 117 -24.91 5.56 20.15
N GLY A 118 -24.39 6.64 20.73
CA GLY A 118 -23.00 6.77 21.16
C GLY A 118 -22.12 7.45 20.12
N ASP A 119 -21.87 8.75 20.34
CA ASP A 119 -20.88 9.49 19.58
C ASP A 119 -19.53 8.80 19.71
N ARG A 120 -19.00 8.32 18.58
CA ARG A 120 -17.64 7.77 18.51
C ARG A 120 -16.74 8.80 17.85
N ASN A 121 -15.78 9.31 18.61
CA ASN A 121 -14.74 10.19 18.08
C ASN A 121 -14.04 9.52 16.90
N SER A 122 -14.17 10.15 15.73
CA SER A 122 -13.48 9.77 14.50
C SER A 122 -12.26 10.66 14.32
N THR A 123 -11.26 10.50 15.18
CA THR A 123 -9.93 11.04 14.86
C THR A 123 -9.40 10.24 13.66
N PHE A 124 -8.62 10.85 12.77
CA PHE A 124 -7.89 10.13 11.73
C PHE A 124 -6.41 10.41 11.96
N ASP A 125 -5.62 9.35 12.13
CA ASP A 125 -4.17 9.46 12.12
C ASP A 125 -3.70 9.28 10.67
N ASN A 126 -3.18 10.35 10.08
CA ASN A 126 -2.71 10.34 8.70
C ASN A 126 -1.22 9.98 8.58
N SER A 127 -0.53 9.70 9.68
CA SER A 127 0.89 9.33 9.67
C SER A 127 1.22 8.13 8.76
N PRO A 128 0.36 7.11 8.55
CA PRO A 128 0.65 6.03 7.59
C PRO A 128 0.65 6.46 6.12
N PHE A 129 0.18 7.68 5.83
CA PHE A 129 -0.04 8.21 4.47
C PHE A 129 0.79 9.49 4.17
N GLN A 130 1.64 9.93 5.10
CA GLN A 130 2.57 11.06 4.92
C GLN A 130 3.93 10.58 4.43
#